data_AF-A0A2P2GPU4-F1
#
_entry.id   AF-A0A2P2GPU4-F1
#
_cell.length_a   1.000
_cell.length_b   1.000
_cell.length_c   1.000
_cell.angle_alpha   90.00
_cell.angle_beta   90.00
_cell.angle_gamma   90.00
#
_symmetry.space_group_name_H-M   'P 1'
#
loop_
_entity.id
_entity.type
_entity.pdbx_description
1 polymer ?
#
loop_
_entity_poly.entity_id
_entity_poly.type
_entity_poly.pdbx_seq_one_letter_code
_entity_poly.pdbx_strand_id
1 'polypeptide(L)'
;MSGHLSLMNKLKAGILTLAAVAGLGVAVPSTAQAANGCKTGGHAYMCEFGVTTKVLPDGTKQVFLVDAADRSVWTRWTDSDGDWSRWVSMGGVAMSAVQTTVWDNSRPWEFSIHVIGRDGYGWFRERGADGSWSDWARNRDPR
;
A
#
# COMPACT_ATOMS: atom_id res chain seq x y z
N MET A 1 -18.83 -50.07 -4.75
CA MET A 1 -18.77 -49.92 -3.28
C MET A 1 -17.82 -48.78 -2.98
N SER A 2 -18.41 -47.70 -2.45
CA SER A 2 -17.87 -46.71 -1.49
C SER A 2 -16.42 -46.22 -1.69
N GLY A 3 -16.16 -44.94 -1.97
CA GLY A 3 -16.36 -43.79 -1.06
C GLY A 3 -15.06 -43.62 -0.24
N HIS A 4 -14.39 -42.48 -0.16
CA HIS A 4 -14.90 -41.21 0.37
C HIS A 4 -13.88 -40.09 0.10
N LEU A 5 -14.35 -38.92 -0.39
CA LEU A 5 -13.66 -37.64 -0.28
C LEU A 5 -13.35 -37.35 1.20
N SER A 6 -12.13 -36.88 1.52
CA SER A 6 -11.88 -36.21 2.80
C SER A 6 -12.04 -34.70 2.60
N LEU A 7 -13.19 -34.23 3.05
CA LEU A 7 -13.59 -32.84 3.24
C LEU A 7 -13.20 -32.42 4.67
N MET A 8 -13.12 -31.10 4.89
CA MET A 8 -13.35 -30.36 6.15
C MET A 8 -12.11 -29.81 6.86
N ASN A 9 -11.91 -28.49 6.77
CA ASN A 9 -12.43 -27.44 7.66
C ASN A 9 -11.46 -27.22 8.84
N LYS A 10 -11.22 -26.01 9.36
CA LYS A 10 -12.23 -25.15 9.99
C LYS A 10 -11.65 -23.75 10.15
N LEU A 11 -12.41 -22.76 9.69
CA LEU A 11 -12.33 -21.37 10.13
C LEU A 11 -12.25 -21.33 11.66
N LYS A 12 -11.17 -20.76 12.20
CA LYS A 12 -11.16 -20.27 13.58
C LYS A 12 -11.49 -18.79 13.57
N ALA A 13 -12.77 -18.48 13.41
CA ALA A 13 -13.30 -17.19 13.79
C ALA A 13 -13.36 -17.17 15.32
N GLY A 14 -12.54 -16.33 15.96
CA GLY A 14 -12.59 -16.12 17.40
C GLY A 14 -13.94 -15.52 17.79
N ILE A 15 -14.67 -16.24 18.65
CA ILE A 15 -15.89 -15.74 19.28
C ILE A 15 -15.46 -14.66 20.28
N LEU A 16 -15.76 -13.40 20.01
CA LEU A 16 -15.70 -12.32 20.99
C LEU A 16 -17.09 -12.15 21.58
N THR A 17 -17.27 -12.60 22.81
CA THR A 17 -18.48 -12.32 23.61
C THR A 17 -18.58 -10.83 23.88
N LEU A 18 -19.65 -10.19 23.37
CA LEU A 18 -19.97 -8.80 23.66
C LEU A 18 -20.63 -8.71 25.04
N ALA A 19 -19.95 -8.07 25.99
CA ALA A 19 -20.61 -7.52 27.17
C ALA A 19 -21.23 -6.18 26.76
N ALA A 20 -22.57 -6.11 26.68
CA ALA A 20 -23.27 -4.85 26.49
C ALA A 20 -23.28 -4.08 27.82
N VAL A 21 -22.52 -2.99 27.89
CA VAL A 21 -22.66 -1.98 28.96
C VAL A 21 -23.57 -0.86 28.46
N ALA A 22 -24.75 -0.74 29.07
CA ALA A 22 -25.63 0.39 28.88
C ALA A 22 -25.04 1.60 29.63
N GLY A 23 -24.68 2.66 28.89
CA GLY A 23 -24.19 3.92 29.47
C GLY A 23 -24.01 4.97 28.39
N LEU A 24 -24.76 6.07 28.50
CA LEU A 24 -24.78 7.19 27.55
C LEU A 24 -23.39 7.83 27.43
N GLY A 25 -22.89 7.96 26.19
CA GLY A 25 -21.68 8.73 25.88
C GLY A 25 -20.39 7.93 25.78
N VAL A 26 -20.37 6.85 24.98
CA VAL A 26 -19.10 6.23 24.57
C VAL A 26 -18.75 6.80 23.20
N ALA A 27 -17.62 7.50 23.11
CA ALA A 27 -16.97 7.71 21.83
C ALA A 27 -16.92 6.34 21.16
N VAL A 28 -17.58 6.20 20.00
CA VAL A 28 -17.41 4.98 19.22
C VAL A 28 -15.89 4.79 19.11
N PRO A 29 -15.30 3.65 19.48
CA PRO A 29 -14.04 3.32 18.86
C PRO A 29 -14.44 3.30 17.39
N SER A 30 -14.07 4.36 16.66
CA SER A 30 -14.18 4.42 15.21
C SER A 30 -13.70 3.06 14.80
N THR A 31 -14.62 2.24 14.30
CA THR A 31 -14.36 0.83 14.10
C THR A 31 -13.05 0.85 13.36
N ALA A 32 -11.98 0.35 13.99
CA ALA A 32 -10.82 -0.05 13.25
C ALA A 32 -11.44 -1.10 12.36
N GLN A 33 -11.87 -0.68 11.15
CA GLN A 33 -12.16 -1.62 10.11
C GLN A 33 -10.89 -2.44 10.13
N ALA A 34 -11.00 -3.70 10.56
CA ALA A 34 -9.99 -4.67 10.23
C ALA A 34 -10.06 -4.69 8.71
N ALA A 35 -9.39 -3.72 8.08
CA ALA A 35 -9.26 -3.62 6.66
C ALA A 35 -8.66 -4.97 6.30
N ASN A 36 -9.22 -5.58 5.28
CA ASN A 36 -8.71 -6.77 4.64
C ASN A 36 -7.30 -6.44 4.12
N GLY A 37 -6.35 -6.38 5.05
CA GLY A 37 -5.03 -5.81 4.89
C GLY A 37 -4.10 -6.95 4.60
N CYS A 38 -3.54 -6.94 3.40
CA CYS A 38 -2.50 -7.86 3.02
C CYS A 38 -1.23 -7.47 3.75
N LYS A 39 -0.27 -8.39 3.88
CA LYS A 39 1.01 -8.09 4.52
C LYS A 39 2.17 -8.42 3.60
N THR A 40 3.16 -7.53 3.55
CA THR A 40 4.44 -7.78 2.88
C THR A 40 5.58 -7.15 3.66
N GLY A 41 6.65 -7.91 3.90
CA GLY A 41 7.80 -7.42 4.66
C GLY A 41 7.43 -6.82 6.02
N GLY A 42 6.45 -7.42 6.71
CA GLY A 42 5.95 -6.95 8.02
C GLY A 42 5.00 -5.75 7.98
N HIS A 43 4.74 -5.14 6.81
CA HIS A 43 3.87 -3.97 6.67
C HIS A 43 2.50 -4.36 6.10
N ALA A 44 1.43 -3.80 6.67
CA ALA A 44 0.05 -4.07 6.27
C ALA A 44 -0.41 -3.05 5.21
N TYR A 45 -1.05 -3.52 4.15
CA TYR A 45 -1.44 -2.67 3.01
C TYR A 45 -2.81 -3.04 2.46
N MET A 46 -3.41 -2.12 1.72
CA MET A 46 -4.70 -2.33 1.06
C MET A 46 -4.59 -3.41 -0.03
N CYS A 47 -5.14 -4.61 0.20
CA CYS A 47 -5.03 -5.73 -0.75
C CYS A 47 -5.50 -5.36 -2.16
N GLU A 48 -6.59 -4.60 -2.26
CA GLU A 48 -7.18 -4.17 -3.54
C GLU A 48 -6.24 -3.28 -4.38
N PHE A 49 -5.33 -2.55 -3.72
CA PHE A 49 -4.36 -1.68 -4.38
C PHE A 49 -3.05 -2.40 -4.71
N GLY A 50 -2.80 -3.56 -4.10
CA GLY A 50 -1.64 -4.37 -4.40
C GLY A 50 -0.30 -3.73 -3.99
N VAL A 51 0.77 -4.29 -4.54
CA VAL A 51 2.14 -3.77 -4.40
C VAL A 51 2.67 -3.48 -5.80
N THR A 52 3.08 -2.24 -6.03
CA THR A 52 3.68 -1.81 -7.30
C THR A 52 5.19 -1.97 -7.22
N THR A 53 5.79 -2.61 -8.21
CA THR A 53 7.24 -2.86 -8.25
C THR A 53 7.87 -2.13 -9.44
N LYS A 54 8.90 -1.34 -9.18
CA LYS A 54 9.79 -0.74 -10.18
C LYS A 54 11.15 -1.44 -10.10
N VAL A 55 11.56 -2.07 -11.19
CA VAL A 55 12.94 -2.55 -11.34
C VAL A 55 13.80 -1.39 -11.82
N LEU A 56 14.92 -1.15 -11.13
CA LEU A 56 15.89 -0.12 -11.45
C LEU A 56 16.96 -0.68 -12.42
N PRO A 57 17.71 0.19 -13.11
CA PRO A 57 18.67 -0.25 -14.14
C PRO A 57 19.76 -1.21 -13.65
N ASP A 58 20.10 -1.16 -12.36
CA ASP A 58 21.06 -2.07 -11.71
C ASP A 58 20.44 -3.41 -11.26
N GLY A 59 19.16 -3.63 -11.54
CA GLY A 59 18.42 -4.83 -11.15
C GLY A 59 17.83 -4.77 -9.74
N THR A 60 18.16 -3.75 -8.95
CA THR A 60 17.51 -3.52 -7.66
C THR A 60 16.03 -3.20 -7.85
N LYS A 61 15.23 -3.42 -6.82
CA LYS A 61 13.78 -3.23 -6.86
C LYS A 61 13.39 -2.15 -5.88
N GLN A 62 12.53 -1.25 -6.31
CA GLN A 62 11.79 -0.36 -5.42
C GLN A 62 10.30 -0.71 -5.48
N VAL A 63 9.67 -0.85 -4.32
CA VAL A 63 8.25 -1.19 -4.22
C VAL A 63 7.47 -0.08 -3.54
N PHE A 64 6.19 -0.01 -3.88
CA PHE A 64 5.24 0.96 -3.36
C PHE A 64 3.93 0.27 -3.00
N LEU A 65 3.29 0.72 -1.92
CA LEU A 65 1.98 0.27 -1.50
C LEU A 65 1.22 1.39 -0.79
N VAL A 66 -0.05 1.13 -0.50
CA VAL A 66 -0.89 2.01 0.30
C VAL A 66 -1.20 1.32 1.62
N ASP A 67 -0.86 1.99 2.73
CA ASP A 67 -1.05 1.47 4.08
C ASP A 67 -2.53 1.19 4.38
N ALA A 68 -2.80 0.08 5.08
CA ALA A 68 -4.16 -0.36 5.35
C ALA A 68 -4.89 0.48 6.41
N ALA A 69 -4.16 1.17 7.29
CA ALA A 69 -4.71 1.91 8.42
C ALA A 69 -5.00 3.38 8.06
N ASP A 70 -4.06 4.07 7.42
CA ASP A 70 -4.18 5.51 7.14
C ASP A 70 -4.19 5.87 5.64
N ARG A 71 -4.03 4.87 4.78
CA ARG A 71 -3.96 5.02 3.31
C ARG A 71 -2.82 5.91 2.83
N SER A 72 -1.78 6.10 3.63
CA SER A 72 -0.56 6.76 3.20
C SER A 72 0.23 5.86 2.24
N VAL A 73 1.04 6.47 1.37
CA VAL A 73 1.91 5.73 0.45
C VAL A 73 3.20 5.38 1.18
N TRP A 74 3.67 4.15 1.02
CA TRP A 74 4.95 3.69 1.57
C TRP A 74 5.82 3.08 0.50
N THR A 75 7.14 3.20 0.68
CA THR A 75 8.13 2.59 -0.19
C THR A 75 9.22 1.88 0.60
N ARG A 76 9.83 0.89 -0.05
CA ARG A 76 11.13 0.31 0.32
C ARG A 76 11.82 -0.20 -0.93
N TRP A 77 13.11 -0.46 -0.84
CA TRP A 77 13.92 -0.95 -1.96
C TRP A 77 14.95 -1.98 -1.51
N THR A 78 15.47 -2.75 -2.46
CA THR A 78 16.61 -3.64 -2.25
C THR A 78 17.93 -2.90 -2.47
N ASP A 79 18.98 -3.32 -1.80
CA ASP A 79 20.36 -3.01 -2.20
C ASP A 79 20.89 -4.01 -3.25
N SER A 80 22.18 -3.91 -3.58
CA SER A 80 22.86 -4.77 -4.56
C SER A 80 22.96 -6.23 -4.13
N ASP A 81 22.94 -6.50 -2.82
CA ASP A 81 22.97 -7.85 -2.27
C ASP A 81 21.55 -8.48 -2.22
N GLY A 82 20.53 -7.66 -2.52
CA GLY A 82 19.13 -8.05 -2.56
C GLY A 82 18.42 -7.86 -1.23
N ASP A 83 19.09 -7.29 -0.22
CA ASP A 83 18.53 -7.05 1.10
C ASP A 83 17.55 -5.88 1.07
N TRP A 84 16.41 -6.04 1.74
CA TRP A 84 15.39 -5.01 1.79
C TRP A 84 15.69 -3.97 2.86
N SER A 85 15.65 -2.70 2.45
CA SER A 85 15.52 -1.59 3.39
C SER A 85 14.25 -1.68 4.23
N ARG A 86 14.24 -0.93 5.34
CA ARG A 86 13.01 -0.67 6.10
C ARG A 86 11.98 0.08 5.25
N TRP A 87 10.71 -0.05 5.60
CA TRP A 87 9.65 0.76 5.03
C TRP A 87 9.82 2.24 5.40
N VAL A 88 9.60 3.11 4.42
CA VAL A 88 9.64 4.57 4.53
C VAL A 88 8.31 5.14 4.10
N SER A 89 7.70 5.97 4.96
CA SER A 89 6.46 6.66 4.61
C SER A 89 6.76 7.76 3.59
N MET A 90 5.95 7.83 2.55
CA MET A 90 5.91 8.92 1.59
C MET A 90 4.78 9.90 1.89
N GLY A 91 4.01 9.68 2.97
CA GLY A 91 2.85 10.47 3.36
C GLY A 91 1.72 10.43 2.33
N GLY A 92 0.94 11.50 2.29
CA GLY A 92 -0.25 11.59 1.42
C GLY A 92 -1.39 10.68 1.88
N VAL A 93 -2.49 10.69 1.12
CA VAL A 93 -3.61 9.77 1.30
C VAL A 93 -4.12 9.34 -0.07
N ALA A 94 -3.96 8.06 -0.38
CA ALA A 94 -4.29 7.46 -1.65
C ALA A 94 -5.65 6.73 -1.63
N MET A 95 -6.43 6.92 -2.69
CA MET A 95 -7.70 6.27 -2.98
C MET A 95 -7.60 5.33 -4.20
N SER A 96 -6.38 5.06 -4.67
CA SER A 96 -6.08 4.13 -5.76
C SER A 96 -4.80 3.35 -5.47
N ALA A 97 -4.54 2.33 -6.29
CA ALA A 97 -3.20 1.76 -6.42
C ALA A 97 -2.16 2.82 -6.83
N VAL A 98 -0.91 2.58 -6.42
CA VAL A 98 0.23 3.39 -6.88
C VAL A 98 0.58 2.99 -8.30
N GLN A 99 0.71 3.95 -9.20
CA GLN A 99 1.19 3.72 -10.56
C GLN A 99 2.56 4.37 -10.75
N THR A 100 3.40 3.80 -11.62
CA THR A 100 4.71 4.37 -11.96
C THR A 100 4.77 4.75 -13.43
N THR A 101 5.32 5.92 -13.72
CA THR A 101 5.52 6.40 -15.10
C THR A 101 6.96 6.87 -15.30
N VAL A 102 7.56 6.46 -16.42
CA VAL A 102 8.84 7.00 -16.91
C VAL A 102 8.50 7.90 -18.10
N TRP A 103 8.87 9.18 -18.03
CA TRP A 103 8.61 10.13 -19.12
C TRP A 103 9.59 9.97 -20.27
N ASP A 104 10.84 9.63 -19.96
CA ASP A 104 11.92 9.47 -20.93
C ASP A 104 12.74 8.22 -20.60
N ASN A 105 12.72 7.25 -21.51
CA ASN A 105 13.47 6.00 -21.34
C ASN A 105 15.00 6.21 -21.36
N SER A 106 15.50 7.38 -21.78
CA SER A 106 16.91 7.74 -21.67
C SER A 106 17.35 8.02 -20.22
N ARG A 107 16.38 8.24 -19.31
CA ARG A 107 16.60 8.56 -17.88
C ARG A 107 15.86 7.55 -16.99
N PRO A 108 16.17 6.24 -17.06
CA PRO A 108 15.37 5.19 -16.42
C PRO A 108 15.41 5.20 -14.88
N TRP A 109 16.36 5.92 -14.29
CA TRP A 109 16.46 6.20 -12.86
C TRP A 109 15.44 7.23 -12.36
N GLU A 110 14.88 8.01 -13.29
CA GLU A 110 13.91 9.05 -13.03
C GLU A 110 12.53 8.56 -13.44
N PHE A 111 11.61 8.59 -12.48
CA PHE A 111 10.24 8.20 -12.70
C PHE A 111 9.34 8.90 -11.69
N SER A 112 8.05 8.89 -11.97
CA SER A 112 7.03 9.42 -11.07
C SER A 112 6.18 8.30 -10.52
N ILE A 113 5.67 8.50 -9.31
CA ILE A 113 4.54 7.72 -8.78
C ILE A 113 3.27 8.56 -8.87
N HIS A 114 2.14 7.90 -9.12
CA HIS A 114 0.82 8.53 -9.26
C HIS A 114 -0.21 7.80 -8.40
N VAL A 115 -1.12 8.56 -7.79
CA VAL A 115 -2.28 8.07 -7.06
C VAL A 115 -3.48 9.02 -7.27
N ILE A 116 -4.69 8.55 -7.00
CA ILE A 116 -5.87 9.40 -6.83
C ILE A 116 -5.98 9.80 -5.35
N GLY A 117 -6.13 11.10 -5.08
CA GLY A 117 -6.30 11.64 -3.73
C GLY A 117 -7.75 11.57 -3.22
N ARG A 118 -7.97 11.95 -1.96
CA ARG A 118 -9.33 12.10 -1.37
C ARG A 118 -10.21 13.11 -2.11
N ASP A 119 -9.56 14.08 -2.75
CA ASP A 119 -10.20 15.12 -3.55
C ASP A 119 -10.55 14.66 -4.97
N GLY A 120 -10.28 13.40 -5.31
CA GLY A 120 -10.55 12.82 -6.63
C GLY A 120 -9.55 13.26 -7.71
N TYR A 121 -8.56 14.09 -7.38
CA TYR A 121 -7.52 14.50 -8.33
C TYR A 121 -6.37 13.52 -8.34
N GLY A 122 -5.66 13.46 -9.46
CA GLY A 122 -4.36 12.80 -9.53
C GLY A 122 -3.31 13.57 -8.73
N TRP A 123 -2.49 12.85 -7.99
CA TRP A 123 -1.35 13.35 -7.24
C TRP A 123 -0.12 12.54 -7.60
N PHE A 124 1.03 13.20 -7.65
CA PHE A 124 2.28 12.56 -8.00
C PHE A 124 3.46 13.03 -7.15
N ARG A 125 4.49 12.20 -7.10
CA ARG A 125 5.85 12.57 -6.68
C ARG A 125 6.82 12.12 -7.75
N GLU A 126 7.89 12.87 -7.94
CA GLU A 126 8.97 12.56 -8.86
C GLU A 126 10.19 12.07 -8.10
N ARG A 127 10.81 11.01 -8.61
CA ARG A 127 12.09 10.50 -8.12
C ARG A 127 13.22 11.05 -8.98
N GLY A 128 14.19 11.70 -8.34
CA GLY A 128 15.44 12.07 -8.97
C GLY A 128 16.35 10.88 -9.24
N ALA A 129 17.34 11.04 -10.11
CA ALA A 129 18.31 9.98 -10.42
C ALA A 129 19.11 9.56 -9.18
N ASP A 130 19.32 10.48 -8.24
CA ASP A 130 19.96 10.28 -6.93
C ASP A 130 19.08 9.55 -5.90
N GLY A 131 17.82 9.26 -6.24
CA GLY A 131 16.85 8.63 -5.35
C GLY A 131 16.10 9.57 -4.42
N SER A 132 16.33 10.89 -4.52
CA SER A 132 15.51 11.88 -3.83
C SER A 132 14.08 11.90 -4.39
N TRP A 133 13.13 12.41 -3.58
CA TRP A 133 11.73 12.55 -3.97
C TRP A 133 11.27 14.00 -3.83
N SER A 134 10.57 14.52 -4.85
CA SER A 134 9.84 15.79 -4.77
C SER A 134 8.78 15.77 -3.67
N ASP A 135 8.20 16.90 -3.30
CA ASP A 135 6.94 16.89 -2.54
C ASP A 135 5.77 16.35 -3.39
N TRP A 136 4.64 16.06 -2.74
CA TRP A 136 3.39 15.73 -3.44
C TRP A 136 2.90 16.94 -4.24
N ALA A 137 2.69 16.73 -5.54
CA ALA A 137 2.11 17.72 -6.43
C ALA A 137 0.80 17.19 -7.03
N ARG A 138 -0.17 18.08 -7.22
CA ARG A 138 -1.44 17.74 -7.89
C ARG A 138 -1.24 17.78 -9.40
N ASN A 139 -1.77 16.79 -10.12
CA ASN A 139 -1.90 16.84 -11.57
C ASN A 139 -2.76 18.05 -11.96
N ARG A 140 -2.20 18.93 -12.79
CA ARG A 140 -2.87 20.19 -13.18
C ARG A 140 -4.04 19.95 -14.14
N ASP A 141 -4.06 18.81 -14.83
CA ASP A 141 -5.14 18.42 -15.71
C ASP A 141 -5.97 17.29 -15.08
N PRO A 142 -7.29 17.46 -14.89
CA PRO A 142 -8.14 16.40 -14.41
C PRO A 142 -8.54 15.47 -15.57
N ARG A 143 -7.71 14.47 -15.87
CA ARG A 143 -8.05 13.11 -16.37
C ARG A 143 -6.88 12.47 -17.08
#